data_AF-A0A961H957-F1
#
_entry.id   AF-A0A961H957-F1
#
_cell.length_a   1.000
_cell.length_b   1.000
_cell.length_c   1.000
_cell.angle_alpha   90.00
_cell.angle_beta   90.00
_cell.angle_gamma   90.00
#
_symmetry.space_group_name_H-M   'P 1'
#
loop_
_entity.id
_entity.type
_entity.pdbx_description
1 polymer ?
#
loop_
_entity_poly.entity_id
_entity_poly.type
_entity_poly.pdbx_seq_one_letter_code
_entity_poly.pdbx_strand_id
1 'polypeptide(L)'
;FNQITQLKEKYPHLRVNAAIGGWTLSGNFSSVTSTAAGREAMTDSIISFLGTYQMFDGVDFDWEYPGGGGLDSNSVSPDDGENYAAMLALLRQKLDVLGEQNGRYYEISVASPAGYEKIANFNLAGLAPSVDFFNLMSYDFHGTWENTTGHQSAFTGDANGYDVETAVNLYLANGVDPGKIVLGAPLYTRGWSGVADGGDGGYLETTSGKAPGSFEAGVYDYKDLLAQLQDPTSGWKLYWDDNAQAAYLYNAQNQLFSSFETPTSIAQKSQWAEDLGLGGMMFWDITNDATGSSESLVNAAFLSWVLGQELETIRANSTLTGEQIIGGDGVITVIPTEATSINL
;
A
#
# COMPACT_ATOMS: atom_id res chain seq x y z
N PHE A 1 -22.31 -4.49 -8.44
CA PHE A 1 -22.87 -3.43 -7.56
C PHE A 1 -24.00 -3.94 -6.66
N ASN A 2 -24.99 -4.73 -7.10
CA ASN A 2 -26.05 -5.21 -6.20
C ASN A 2 -25.55 -5.96 -4.94
N GLN A 3 -24.50 -6.78 -5.05
CA GLN A 3 -23.89 -7.43 -3.90
C GLN A 3 -23.31 -6.44 -2.88
N ILE A 4 -22.82 -5.27 -3.32
CA ILE A 4 -22.36 -4.20 -2.44
C ILE A 4 -23.53 -3.63 -1.66
N THR A 5 -24.68 -3.39 -2.31
CA THR A 5 -25.90 -2.96 -1.63
C THR A 5 -26.30 -3.94 -0.53
N GLN A 6 -26.37 -5.23 -0.84
CA GLN A 6 -26.71 -6.27 0.14
C GLN A 6 -25.68 -6.36 1.28
N LEU A 7 -24.40 -6.15 0.98
CA LEU A 7 -23.36 -6.15 1.99
C LEU A 7 -23.52 -4.97 2.96
N LYS A 8 -23.85 -3.79 2.46
CA LYS A 8 -24.13 -2.61 3.29
C LYS A 8 -25.41 -2.72 4.10
N GLU A 9 -26.44 -3.40 3.57
CA GLU A 9 -27.64 -3.73 4.36
C GLU A 9 -27.29 -4.61 5.57
N LYS A 10 -26.33 -5.53 5.39
CA LYS A 10 -25.83 -6.39 6.47
C LYS A 10 -24.89 -5.66 7.43
N TYR A 11 -24.05 -4.76 6.91
CA TYR A 11 -23.06 -4.01 7.66
C TYR A 11 -23.20 -2.51 7.37
N PRO A 12 -24.14 -1.81 8.04
CA PRO A 12 -24.46 -0.41 7.73
C PRO A 12 -23.35 0.59 8.07
N HIS A 13 -22.33 0.17 8.81
CA HIS A 13 -21.12 0.95 9.09
C HIS A 13 -20.07 0.85 7.96
N LEU A 14 -20.22 -0.11 7.03
CA LEU A 14 -19.29 -0.27 5.92
C LEU A 14 -19.41 0.90 4.95
N ARG A 15 -18.27 1.54 4.69
CA ARG A 15 -18.11 2.58 3.69
C ARG A 15 -17.49 1.97 2.43
N VAL A 16 -18.01 2.34 1.25
CA VAL A 16 -17.57 1.80 -0.04
C VAL A 16 -17.38 2.95 -1.00
N ASN A 17 -16.14 3.20 -1.40
CA ASN A 17 -15.78 4.26 -2.33
C ASN A 17 -15.46 3.68 -3.71
N ALA A 18 -15.74 4.43 -4.77
CA ALA A 18 -15.37 4.04 -6.12
C ALA A 18 -13.93 4.50 -6.41
N ALA A 19 -13.01 3.56 -6.61
CA ALA A 19 -11.64 3.85 -7.02
C ALA A 19 -11.59 4.26 -8.50
N ILE A 20 -10.94 5.38 -8.79
CA ILE A 20 -10.80 5.97 -10.13
C ILE A 20 -9.32 6.03 -10.46
N GLY A 21 -8.90 5.32 -11.51
CA GLY A 21 -7.50 5.27 -11.93
C GLY A 21 -6.89 3.89 -11.70
N GLY A 22 -5.77 3.87 -10.99
CA GLY A 22 -4.82 2.78 -10.89
C GLY A 22 -3.75 2.85 -11.97
N TRP A 23 -2.74 2.01 -11.83
CA TRP A 23 -1.57 1.92 -12.69
C TRP A 23 -1.88 2.03 -14.19
N THR A 24 -2.90 1.31 -14.66
CA THR A 24 -3.22 1.20 -16.10
C THR A 24 -4.27 2.18 -16.62
N LEU A 25 -5.00 2.89 -15.73
CA LEU A 25 -6.08 3.80 -16.13
C LEU A 25 -5.80 5.25 -15.74
N SER A 26 -4.55 5.58 -15.37
CA SER A 26 -4.14 6.92 -15.00
C SER A 26 -3.82 7.86 -16.17
N GLY A 27 -3.81 7.36 -17.42
CA GLY A 27 -3.19 8.08 -18.54
C GLY A 27 -3.77 9.45 -18.90
N ASN A 28 -5.04 9.72 -18.55
CA ASN A 28 -5.73 10.96 -18.91
C ASN A 28 -5.80 11.98 -17.77
N PHE A 29 -5.35 11.67 -16.55
CA PHE A 29 -5.52 12.57 -15.41
C PHE A 29 -4.85 13.94 -15.61
N SER A 30 -3.60 13.98 -16.04
CA SER A 30 -2.87 15.24 -16.27
C SER A 30 -3.61 16.13 -17.27
N SER A 31 -3.99 15.55 -18.41
CA SER A 31 -4.71 16.28 -19.45
C SER A 31 -6.07 16.80 -18.97
N VAL A 32 -6.86 15.97 -18.27
CA VAL A 32 -8.20 16.35 -17.79
C VAL A 32 -8.13 17.40 -16.69
N THR A 33 -7.18 17.29 -15.76
CA THR A 33 -7.07 18.22 -14.64
C THR A 33 -6.44 19.56 -15.02
N SER A 34 -5.70 19.63 -16.13
CA SER A 34 -4.97 20.84 -16.57
C SER A 34 -5.83 22.07 -16.87
N THR A 35 -7.13 21.91 -17.13
CA THR A 35 -8.03 23.03 -17.47
C THR A 35 -9.22 23.09 -16.53
N ALA A 36 -9.74 24.30 -16.29
CA ALA A 36 -10.96 24.48 -15.49
C ALA A 36 -12.16 23.68 -16.07
N ALA A 37 -12.32 23.68 -17.39
CA ALA A 37 -13.39 22.93 -18.06
C ALA A 37 -13.24 21.41 -17.89
N GLY A 38 -12.02 20.88 -17.92
CA GLY A 38 -11.77 19.46 -17.69
C GLY A 38 -12.03 19.04 -16.24
N ARG A 39 -11.63 19.87 -15.26
CA ARG A 39 -11.95 19.66 -13.83
C ARG A 39 -13.45 19.70 -13.58
N GLU A 40 -14.16 20.65 -14.19
CA GLU A 40 -15.63 20.72 -14.12
C GLU A 40 -16.28 19.45 -14.69
N ALA A 41 -15.90 19.04 -15.90
CA ALA A 41 -16.45 17.84 -16.53
C ALA A 41 -16.19 16.56 -15.72
N MET A 42 -14.98 16.41 -15.17
CA MET A 42 -14.64 15.25 -14.34
C MET A 42 -15.48 15.23 -13.06
N THR A 43 -15.54 16.34 -12.34
CA THR A 43 -16.29 16.41 -11.08
C THR A 43 -17.80 16.27 -11.31
N ASP A 44 -18.37 16.85 -12.37
CA ASP A 44 -19.78 16.64 -12.74
C ASP A 44 -20.11 15.17 -13.02
N SER A 45 -19.20 14.47 -13.71
CA SER A 45 -19.39 13.04 -14.00
C SER A 45 -19.41 12.19 -12.71
N ILE A 46 -18.59 12.56 -11.72
CA ILE A 46 -18.55 11.90 -10.41
C ILE A 46 -19.84 12.16 -9.63
N ILE A 47 -20.32 13.40 -9.60
CA ILE A 47 -21.61 13.73 -8.96
C ILE A 47 -22.76 12.95 -9.60
N SER A 48 -22.79 12.88 -10.94
CA SER A 48 -23.79 12.08 -11.65
C SER A 48 -23.68 10.59 -11.32
N PHE A 49 -22.47 10.05 -11.22
CA PHE A 49 -22.22 8.66 -10.86
C PHE A 49 -22.74 8.36 -9.44
N LEU A 50 -22.37 9.17 -8.44
CA LEU A 50 -22.79 8.98 -7.04
C LEU A 50 -24.29 9.19 -6.85
N GLY A 51 -24.91 10.10 -7.62
CA GLY A 51 -26.37 10.26 -7.64
C GLY A 51 -27.10 9.03 -8.21
N THR A 52 -26.48 8.34 -9.19
CA THR A 52 -27.03 7.13 -9.81
C THR A 52 -26.81 5.88 -8.94
N TYR A 53 -25.61 5.75 -8.37
CA TYR A 53 -25.15 4.56 -7.66
C TYR A 53 -25.00 4.83 -6.17
N GLN A 54 -26.14 4.93 -5.48
CA GLN A 54 -26.23 5.34 -4.08
C GLN A 54 -25.56 4.39 -3.07
N MET A 55 -25.16 3.19 -3.50
CA MET A 55 -24.40 2.27 -2.65
C MET A 55 -23.00 2.80 -2.30
N PHE A 56 -22.43 3.68 -3.13
CA PHE A 56 -21.14 4.30 -2.86
C PHE A 56 -21.25 5.43 -1.84
N ASP A 57 -20.20 5.61 -1.05
CA ASP A 57 -20.04 6.63 -0.01
C ASP A 57 -19.11 7.76 -0.42
N GLY A 58 -18.52 7.70 -1.62
CA GLY A 58 -17.46 8.61 -2.01
C GLY A 58 -16.66 8.05 -3.16
N VAL A 59 -15.50 8.65 -3.38
CA VAL A 59 -14.54 8.24 -4.39
C VAL A 59 -13.15 8.15 -3.79
N ASP A 60 -12.37 7.21 -4.31
CA ASP A 60 -10.93 7.13 -4.10
C ASP A 60 -10.25 7.44 -5.43
N PHE A 61 -9.28 8.34 -5.43
CA PHE A 61 -8.50 8.62 -6.62
C PHE A 61 -7.14 7.93 -6.53
N ASP A 62 -6.85 7.14 -7.54
CA ASP A 62 -5.60 6.41 -7.68
C ASP A 62 -4.90 6.90 -8.94
N TRP A 63 -4.37 8.14 -8.89
CA TRP A 63 -3.60 8.70 -10.01
C TRP A 63 -2.13 8.36 -9.82
N GLU A 64 -1.60 7.51 -10.70
CA GLU A 64 -0.21 7.08 -10.72
C GLU A 64 0.58 7.64 -11.91
N TYR A 65 1.33 8.75 -11.79
CA TYR A 65 1.36 9.71 -10.67
C TYR A 65 1.38 11.15 -11.19
N PRO A 66 0.90 12.13 -10.40
CA PRO A 66 1.15 13.55 -10.66
C PRO A 66 2.64 13.82 -10.85
N GLY A 67 3.02 14.48 -11.95
CA GLY A 67 4.42 14.80 -12.26
C GLY A 67 5.21 13.66 -12.90
N GLY A 68 4.61 12.49 -13.14
CA GLY A 68 5.20 11.37 -13.87
C GLY A 68 5.67 10.21 -12.99
N GLY A 69 6.43 9.28 -13.58
CA GLY A 69 6.88 8.05 -12.90
C GLY A 69 5.86 6.89 -12.89
N GLY A 70 4.75 7.06 -13.60
CA GLY A 70 3.81 5.98 -13.95
C GLY A 70 4.14 5.34 -15.31
N LEU A 71 3.13 4.79 -15.99
CA LEU A 71 3.29 4.27 -17.35
C LEU A 71 3.76 5.36 -18.34
N ASP A 72 4.67 5.00 -19.25
CA ASP A 72 5.21 5.88 -20.30
C ASP A 72 4.12 6.52 -21.19
N SER A 73 2.95 5.88 -21.29
CA SER A 73 1.81 6.38 -22.06
C SER A 73 1.01 7.48 -21.35
N ASN A 74 1.29 7.75 -20.07
CA ASN A 74 0.52 8.72 -19.29
C ASN A 74 0.85 10.14 -19.74
N SER A 75 -0.19 10.99 -19.79
CA SER A 75 0.04 12.43 -19.87
C SER A 75 0.62 12.93 -18.55
N VAL A 76 1.58 13.85 -18.62
CA VAL A 76 2.35 14.36 -17.47
C VAL A 76 2.57 15.86 -17.61
N SER A 77 2.49 16.58 -16.49
CA SER A 77 2.83 17.99 -16.38
C SER A 77 3.51 18.29 -15.04
N PRO A 78 4.47 19.23 -14.97
CA PRO A 78 4.98 19.72 -13.67
C PRO A 78 3.89 20.38 -12.82
N ASP A 79 2.78 20.83 -13.43
CA ASP A 79 1.66 21.47 -12.73
C ASP A 79 0.61 20.45 -12.24
N ASP A 80 0.86 19.14 -12.36
CA ASP A 80 -0.13 18.11 -12.04
C ASP A 80 -0.62 18.19 -10.59
N GLY A 81 0.27 18.38 -9.61
CA GLY A 81 -0.11 18.47 -8.19
C GLY A 81 -1.00 19.68 -7.88
N GLU A 82 -0.73 20.85 -8.45
CA GLU A 82 -1.56 22.06 -8.32
C GLU A 82 -2.93 21.86 -8.98
N ASN A 83 -2.96 21.29 -10.19
CA ASN A 83 -4.19 21.02 -10.92
C ASN A 83 -5.05 19.95 -10.25
N TYR A 84 -4.41 18.95 -9.63
CA TYR A 84 -5.08 17.91 -8.89
C TYR A 84 -5.73 18.47 -7.62
N ALA A 85 -4.99 19.27 -6.84
CA ALA A 85 -5.52 19.98 -5.67
C ALA A 85 -6.75 20.84 -6.04
N ALA A 86 -6.67 21.59 -7.13
CA ALA A 86 -7.77 22.42 -7.62
C ALA A 86 -9.01 21.57 -8.01
N MET A 87 -8.80 20.39 -8.57
CA MET A 87 -9.88 19.46 -8.93
C MET A 87 -10.56 18.88 -7.69
N LEU A 88 -9.78 18.42 -6.70
CA LEU A 88 -10.32 17.88 -5.46
C LEU A 88 -11.05 18.94 -4.63
N ALA A 89 -10.55 20.19 -4.60
CA ALA A 89 -11.24 21.29 -3.94
C ALA A 89 -12.61 21.59 -4.57
N LEU A 90 -12.68 21.56 -5.90
CA LEU A 90 -13.95 21.69 -6.63
C LEU A 90 -14.88 20.50 -6.34
N LEU A 91 -14.35 19.28 -6.33
CA LEU A 91 -15.14 18.09 -6.03
C LEU A 91 -15.72 18.12 -4.62
N ARG A 92 -14.92 18.50 -3.62
CA ARG A 92 -15.34 18.62 -2.22
C ARG A 92 -16.55 19.55 -2.10
N GLN A 93 -16.48 20.74 -2.71
CA GLN A 93 -17.60 21.69 -2.75
C GLN A 93 -18.87 21.08 -3.35
N LYS A 94 -18.76 20.35 -4.46
CA LYS A 94 -19.90 19.70 -5.10
C LYS A 94 -20.47 18.54 -4.28
N LEU A 95 -19.60 17.75 -3.64
CA LEU A 95 -20.00 16.65 -2.77
C LEU A 95 -20.69 17.14 -1.50
N ASP A 96 -20.31 18.30 -0.96
CA ASP A 96 -20.98 18.89 0.20
C ASP A 96 -22.41 19.29 -0.15
N VAL A 97 -22.63 19.90 -1.32
CA VAL A 97 -23.99 20.20 -1.83
C VAL A 97 -24.80 18.91 -2.04
N LEU A 98 -24.22 17.88 -2.66
CA LEU A 98 -24.89 16.59 -2.84
C LEU A 98 -25.20 15.92 -1.48
N GLY A 99 -24.29 16.06 -0.52
CA GLY A 99 -24.41 15.52 0.82
C GLY A 99 -25.53 16.18 1.62
N GLU A 100 -25.66 17.50 1.54
CA GLU A 100 -26.78 18.25 2.12
C GLU A 100 -28.13 17.81 1.55
N GLN A 101 -28.21 17.58 0.23
CA GLN A 101 -29.42 17.13 -0.44
C GLN A 101 -29.83 15.70 -0.02
N ASN A 102 -28.84 14.83 0.21
CA ASN A 102 -29.06 13.42 0.51
C ASN A 102 -29.02 13.09 2.01
N GLY A 103 -28.68 14.06 2.87
CA GLY A 103 -28.53 13.87 4.30
C GLY A 103 -27.37 12.95 4.70
N ARG A 104 -26.25 12.96 3.95
CA ARG A 104 -25.08 12.11 4.22
C ARG A 104 -23.77 12.79 3.82
N TYR A 105 -22.67 12.36 4.41
CA TYR A 105 -21.33 12.80 4.03
C TYR A 105 -20.73 11.87 2.96
N TYR A 106 -20.14 12.46 1.92
CA TYR A 106 -19.40 11.74 0.88
C TYR A 106 -17.90 11.90 1.07
N GLU A 107 -17.17 10.80 1.02
CA GLU A 107 -15.72 10.76 1.20
C GLU A 107 -14.94 11.06 -0.09
N ILE A 108 -13.77 11.67 0.08
CA ILE A 108 -12.72 11.73 -0.92
C ILE A 108 -11.47 11.14 -0.28
N SER A 109 -10.99 10.01 -0.78
CA SER A 109 -9.66 9.50 -0.46
C SER A 109 -8.77 9.49 -1.69
N VAL A 110 -7.46 9.34 -1.48
CA VAL A 110 -6.50 9.21 -2.57
C VAL A 110 -5.52 8.09 -2.25
N ALA A 111 -5.28 7.18 -3.20
CA ALA A 111 -4.08 6.36 -3.19
C ALA A 111 -2.88 7.26 -3.50
N SER A 112 -1.86 7.20 -2.65
CA SER A 112 -0.82 8.22 -2.56
C SER A 112 0.58 7.59 -2.58
N PRO A 113 1.57 8.26 -3.20
CA PRO A 113 2.86 7.66 -3.44
C PRO A 113 3.71 7.57 -2.17
N ALA A 114 4.58 6.56 -2.11
CA ALA A 114 5.56 6.40 -1.04
C ALA A 114 7.01 6.75 -1.45
N GLY A 115 7.30 6.90 -2.74
CA GLY A 115 8.61 7.36 -3.24
C GLY A 115 8.78 8.88 -3.07
N TYR A 116 9.93 9.32 -2.56
CA TYR A 116 10.18 10.72 -2.19
C TYR A 116 10.02 11.70 -3.37
N GLU A 117 10.46 11.31 -4.56
CA GLU A 117 10.36 12.08 -5.79
C GLU A 117 8.91 12.25 -6.25
N LYS A 118 8.07 11.23 -6.03
CA LYS A 118 6.63 11.27 -6.33
C LYS A 118 5.89 12.10 -5.29
N ILE A 119 6.23 11.96 -4.01
CA ILE A 119 5.67 12.76 -2.91
C ILE A 119 5.91 14.26 -3.15
N ALA A 120 7.11 14.63 -3.59
CA ALA A 120 7.45 16.03 -3.90
C ALA A 120 6.54 16.66 -4.97
N ASN A 121 6.05 15.87 -5.93
CA ASN A 121 5.15 16.32 -7.00
C ASN A 121 3.66 16.17 -6.67
N PHE A 122 3.31 15.48 -5.58
CA PHE A 122 1.93 15.12 -5.25
C PHE A 122 1.10 16.30 -4.70
N ASN A 123 1.75 17.34 -4.16
CA ASN A 123 1.12 18.51 -3.53
C ASN A 123 0.29 18.19 -2.27
N LEU A 124 0.88 17.48 -1.30
CA LEU A 124 0.23 17.08 -0.04
C LEU A 124 -0.52 18.23 0.64
N ALA A 125 0.12 19.41 0.76
CA ALA A 125 -0.48 20.58 1.40
C ALA A 125 -1.74 21.09 0.68
N GLY A 126 -1.77 21.05 -0.65
CA GLY A 126 -2.94 21.44 -1.45
C GLY A 126 -4.07 20.42 -1.42
N LEU A 127 -3.74 19.12 -1.30
CA LEU A 127 -4.72 18.03 -1.29
C LEU A 127 -5.38 17.85 0.08
N ALA A 128 -4.60 17.96 1.16
CA ALA A 128 -5.03 17.64 2.53
C ALA A 128 -6.34 18.31 3.01
N PRO A 129 -6.68 19.56 2.61
CA PRO A 129 -7.97 20.15 2.98
C PRO A 129 -9.19 19.51 2.33
N SER A 130 -9.02 18.83 1.19
CA SER A 130 -10.13 18.29 0.38
C SER A 130 -10.33 16.79 0.56
N VAL A 131 -9.30 16.08 1.04
CA VAL A 131 -9.33 14.62 1.25
C VAL A 131 -9.60 14.27 2.70
N ASP A 132 -10.33 13.19 2.91
CA ASP A 132 -10.55 12.57 4.22
C ASP A 132 -9.30 11.84 4.68
N PHE A 133 -8.66 11.08 3.78
CA PHE A 133 -7.42 10.37 4.07
C PHE A 133 -6.61 10.04 2.80
N PHE A 134 -5.31 9.81 3.01
CA PHE A 134 -4.32 9.34 2.05
C PHE A 134 -4.06 7.86 2.31
N ASN A 135 -4.40 7.00 1.36
CA ASN A 135 -3.99 5.61 1.36
C ASN A 135 -2.53 5.55 0.85
N LEU A 136 -1.56 5.51 1.76
CA LEU A 136 -0.14 5.52 1.43
C LEU A 136 0.27 4.16 0.85
N MET A 137 0.66 4.12 -0.42
CA MET A 137 1.08 2.90 -1.11
C MET A 137 2.53 2.53 -0.74
N SER A 138 2.76 2.20 0.53
CA SER A 138 4.06 1.83 1.10
C SER A 138 4.46 0.38 0.78
N TYR A 139 4.39 0.07 -0.51
CA TYR A 139 4.76 -1.19 -1.15
C TYR A 139 5.23 -0.87 -2.58
N ASP A 140 5.64 -1.89 -3.35
CA ASP A 140 6.25 -1.70 -4.67
C ASP A 140 7.55 -0.89 -4.67
N PHE A 141 8.28 -0.91 -3.55
CA PHE A 141 9.60 -0.27 -3.44
C PHE A 141 10.65 -0.93 -4.32
N HIS A 142 10.63 -2.25 -4.41
CA HIS A 142 11.53 -3.06 -5.23
C HIS A 142 10.76 -4.11 -6.01
N GLY A 143 11.14 -4.34 -7.27
CA GLY A 143 10.45 -5.29 -8.14
C GLY A 143 11.25 -5.69 -9.37
N THR A 144 10.64 -6.50 -10.24
CA THR A 144 11.32 -7.06 -11.43
C THR A 144 11.63 -6.05 -12.55
N TRP A 145 11.38 -4.77 -12.33
CA TRP A 145 11.94 -3.68 -13.12
C TRP A 145 13.43 -3.43 -12.80
N GLU A 146 13.90 -3.95 -11.66
CA GLU A 146 15.31 -3.99 -11.26
C GLU A 146 15.93 -5.38 -11.50
N ASN A 147 17.26 -5.39 -11.68
CA ASN A 147 18.04 -6.62 -11.81
C ASN A 147 18.65 -7.09 -10.48
N THR A 148 18.23 -6.50 -9.35
CA THR A 148 18.67 -6.85 -8.00
C THR A 148 17.44 -7.16 -7.15
N THR A 149 17.52 -8.18 -6.30
CA THR A 149 16.45 -8.49 -5.34
C THR A 149 16.35 -7.43 -4.25
N GLY A 150 15.16 -7.25 -3.69
CA GLY A 150 14.93 -6.31 -2.59
C GLY A 150 13.57 -6.52 -1.93
N HIS A 151 13.37 -5.86 -0.79
CA HIS A 151 12.11 -5.90 -0.05
C HIS A 151 11.12 -4.94 -0.69
N GLN A 152 10.00 -5.45 -1.20
CA GLN A 152 9.02 -4.57 -1.84
C GLN A 152 8.25 -3.68 -0.84
N SER A 153 8.30 -4.00 0.45
CA SER A 153 7.69 -3.25 1.55
C SER A 153 8.58 -3.38 2.79
N ALA A 154 9.87 -3.00 2.68
CA ALA A 154 10.73 -2.88 3.86
C ALA A 154 10.07 -1.97 4.90
N PHE A 155 10.19 -2.29 6.19
CA PHE A 155 9.72 -1.36 7.20
C PHE A 155 10.67 -0.16 7.29
N THR A 156 11.98 -0.41 7.39
CA THR A 156 13.00 0.63 7.48
C THR A 156 14.28 0.22 6.77
N GLY A 157 15.29 1.08 6.80
CA GLY A 157 16.67 0.72 6.50
C GLY A 157 16.96 0.50 5.02
N ASP A 158 16.06 0.89 4.12
CA ASP A 158 16.37 0.84 2.69
C ASP A 158 17.43 1.91 2.37
N ALA A 159 18.46 1.52 1.61
CA ALA A 159 19.60 2.39 1.34
C ALA A 159 19.25 3.62 0.48
N ASN A 160 18.14 3.58 -0.24
CA ASN A 160 17.65 4.66 -1.09
C ASN A 160 16.41 5.36 -0.49
N GLY A 161 16.01 5.00 0.74
CA GLY A 161 14.83 5.56 1.41
C GLY A 161 13.50 5.07 0.83
N TYR A 162 13.47 3.95 0.13
CA TYR A 162 12.23 3.29 -0.30
C TYR A 162 11.78 2.27 0.75
N ASP A 163 11.36 2.79 1.91
CA ASP A 163 10.81 2.02 3.02
C ASP A 163 9.61 2.72 3.67
N VAL A 164 8.85 1.96 4.47
CA VAL A 164 7.61 2.42 5.13
C VAL A 164 7.88 3.60 6.07
N GLU A 165 8.92 3.51 6.91
CA GLU A 165 9.27 4.54 7.90
C GLU A 165 9.56 5.88 7.21
N THR A 166 10.42 5.86 6.18
CA THR A 166 10.79 7.04 5.41
C THR A 166 9.58 7.67 4.75
N ALA A 167 8.74 6.86 4.09
CA ALA A 167 7.55 7.35 3.40
C ALA A 167 6.57 8.05 4.36
N VAL A 168 6.27 7.45 5.51
CA VAL A 168 5.37 8.06 6.52
C VAL A 168 5.97 9.35 7.08
N ASN A 169 7.26 9.34 7.44
CA ASN A 169 7.94 10.52 7.97
C ASN A 169 7.94 11.70 6.98
N LEU A 170 7.98 11.44 5.67
CA LEU A 170 7.84 12.49 4.66
C LEU A 170 6.45 13.14 4.69
N TYR A 171 5.37 12.38 4.90
CA TYR A 171 4.01 12.95 5.02
C TYR A 171 3.89 13.81 6.28
N LEU A 172 4.39 13.29 7.41
CA LEU A 172 4.41 14.01 8.69
C LEU A 172 5.23 15.31 8.60
N ALA A 173 6.41 15.25 7.98
CA ALA A 173 7.28 16.42 7.77
C ALA A 173 6.65 17.47 6.83
N ASN A 174 5.77 17.05 5.92
CA ASN A 174 4.98 17.94 5.06
C ASN A 174 3.68 18.44 5.73
N GLY A 175 3.49 18.18 7.03
CA GLY A 175 2.39 18.71 7.82
C GLY A 175 1.04 18.02 7.59
N VAL A 176 1.04 16.81 7.02
CA VAL A 176 -0.17 15.99 6.95
C VAL A 176 -0.54 15.56 8.37
N ASP A 177 -1.81 15.74 8.73
CA ASP A 177 -2.36 15.23 10.00
C ASP A 177 -2.19 13.70 10.04
N PRO A 178 -1.52 13.13 11.06
CA PRO A 178 -1.34 11.68 11.20
C PRO A 178 -2.64 10.90 11.00
N GLY A 179 -3.75 11.39 11.56
CA GLY A 179 -5.06 10.72 11.47
C GLY A 179 -5.64 10.63 10.05
N LYS A 180 -5.05 11.34 9.07
CA LYS A 180 -5.39 11.25 7.65
C LYS A 180 -4.48 10.31 6.87
N ILE A 181 -3.44 9.74 7.46
CA ILE A 181 -2.54 8.80 6.77
C ILE A 181 -3.03 7.38 7.06
N VAL A 182 -3.32 6.61 6.01
CA VAL A 182 -3.70 5.20 6.11
C VAL A 182 -2.57 4.36 5.52
N LEU A 183 -1.94 3.54 6.36
CA LEU A 183 -0.74 2.79 5.99
C LEU A 183 -1.08 1.60 5.06
N GLY A 184 -0.54 1.59 3.86
CA GLY A 184 -0.75 0.52 2.89
C GLY A 184 0.18 -0.67 3.08
N ALA A 185 -0.35 -1.88 2.93
CA ALA A 185 0.40 -3.13 2.91
C ALA A 185 0.02 -4.02 1.73
N PRO A 186 0.98 -4.76 1.13
CA PRO A 186 0.70 -5.64 0.00
C PRO A 186 0.20 -7.00 0.48
N LEU A 187 -0.85 -7.51 -0.17
CA LEU A 187 -1.31 -8.90 -0.07
C LEU A 187 -0.78 -9.75 -1.24
N TYR A 188 0.31 -9.33 -1.84
CA TYR A 188 1.01 -10.01 -2.93
C TYR A 188 2.51 -9.85 -2.71
N THR A 189 3.29 -10.49 -3.58
CA THR A 189 4.74 -10.52 -3.49
C THR A 189 5.38 -9.99 -4.76
N ARG A 190 6.66 -9.62 -4.67
CA ARG A 190 7.53 -9.39 -5.83
C ARG A 190 8.67 -10.38 -5.80
N GLY A 191 8.85 -11.09 -6.92
CA GLY A 191 9.73 -12.26 -6.99
C GLY A 191 10.60 -12.32 -8.25
N TRP A 192 11.83 -12.81 -8.07
CA TRP A 192 12.87 -12.90 -9.09
C TRP A 192 13.34 -14.34 -9.25
N SER A 193 13.96 -14.63 -10.40
CA SER A 193 14.55 -15.93 -10.71
C SER A 193 16.02 -15.83 -11.13
N GLY A 194 16.72 -16.96 -11.02
CA GLY A 194 18.16 -17.06 -11.24
C GLY A 194 18.94 -16.27 -10.21
N VAL A 195 18.47 -16.27 -8.97
CA VAL A 195 19.07 -15.58 -7.82
C VAL A 195 19.98 -16.53 -7.07
N ALA A 196 21.26 -16.19 -6.96
CA ALA A 196 22.20 -16.93 -6.12
C ALA A 196 21.82 -16.79 -4.64
N ASP A 197 22.26 -17.73 -3.80
CA ASP A 197 21.94 -17.70 -2.37
C ASP A 197 22.63 -16.54 -1.65
N GLY A 198 23.84 -16.15 -2.06
CA GLY A 198 24.59 -15.07 -1.39
C GLY A 198 25.05 -15.39 0.04
N GLY A 199 24.50 -16.44 0.66
CA GLY A 199 24.68 -16.78 2.08
C GLY A 199 23.55 -16.28 2.97
N ASP A 200 22.61 -15.53 2.41
CA ASP A 200 21.48 -14.91 3.10
C ASP A 200 20.16 -15.17 2.38
N GLY A 201 20.05 -16.20 1.53
CA GLY A 201 18.81 -16.46 0.80
C GLY A 201 18.54 -15.47 -0.33
N GLY A 202 19.58 -14.90 -0.93
CA GLY A 202 19.51 -14.13 -2.16
C GLY A 202 19.06 -12.70 -1.97
N TYR A 203 19.32 -12.09 -0.82
CA TYR A 203 19.02 -10.69 -0.56
C TYR A 203 20.08 -9.79 -1.21
N LEU A 204 19.64 -8.71 -1.89
CA LEU A 204 20.50 -7.81 -2.68
C LEU A 204 21.40 -8.52 -3.72
N GLU A 205 20.95 -9.67 -4.22
CA GLU A 205 21.66 -10.46 -5.21
C GLU A 205 21.21 -10.11 -6.64
N THR A 206 22.11 -10.31 -7.60
CA THR A 206 21.79 -10.11 -9.01
C THR A 206 20.83 -11.18 -9.51
N THR A 207 19.92 -10.79 -10.38
CA THR A 207 18.86 -11.65 -10.93
C THR A 207 18.96 -11.76 -12.45
N SER A 208 18.36 -12.79 -13.03
CA SER A 208 18.34 -12.99 -14.50
C SER A 208 16.94 -13.10 -15.09
N GLY A 209 15.91 -13.00 -14.26
CA GLY A 209 14.53 -13.06 -14.72
C GLY A 209 13.51 -12.86 -13.61
N LYS A 210 12.25 -12.97 -14.00
CA LYS A 210 11.10 -12.91 -13.10
C LYS A 210 10.84 -14.30 -12.51
N ALA A 211 10.41 -14.37 -11.25
CA ALA A 211 9.86 -15.61 -10.72
C ALA A 211 8.58 -16.01 -11.51
N PRO A 212 8.16 -17.28 -11.50
CA PRO A 212 6.95 -17.70 -12.21
C PRO A 212 5.68 -16.91 -11.87
N GLY A 213 5.50 -16.53 -10.59
CA GLY A 213 4.28 -15.90 -10.09
C GLY A 213 3.07 -16.83 -10.03
N SER A 214 1.93 -16.35 -9.51
CA SER A 214 0.65 -17.07 -9.55
C SER A 214 -0.36 -16.42 -10.48
N PHE A 215 -0.32 -15.09 -10.61
CA PHE A 215 -1.14 -14.32 -11.54
C PHE A 215 -0.32 -13.79 -12.73
N GLU A 216 0.81 -13.14 -12.46
CA GLU A 216 1.75 -12.61 -13.45
C GLU A 216 3.18 -13.04 -13.09
N ALA A 217 4.03 -13.27 -14.09
CA ALA A 217 5.45 -13.48 -13.88
C ALA A 217 6.07 -12.36 -13.01
N GLY A 218 6.64 -12.75 -11.88
CA GLY A 218 7.25 -11.87 -10.89
C GLY A 218 6.31 -11.44 -9.76
N VAL A 219 5.05 -11.88 -9.76
CA VAL A 219 4.05 -11.55 -8.73
C VAL A 219 3.30 -12.80 -8.28
N TYR A 220 3.35 -13.10 -6.98
CA TYR A 220 2.48 -14.10 -6.38
C TYR A 220 1.40 -13.41 -5.54
N ASP A 221 0.17 -13.91 -5.62
CA ASP A 221 -0.79 -13.70 -4.55
C ASP A 221 -0.19 -14.23 -3.24
N TYR A 222 -0.37 -13.51 -2.14
CA TYR A 222 0.17 -13.90 -0.82
C TYR A 222 -0.26 -15.32 -0.45
N LYS A 223 -1.55 -15.64 -0.54
CA LYS A 223 -2.11 -16.97 -0.22
C LYS A 223 -1.47 -18.13 -1.01
N ASP A 224 -1.06 -17.89 -2.26
CA ASP A 224 -0.52 -18.93 -3.14
C ASP A 224 0.93 -19.23 -2.78
N LEU A 225 1.71 -18.19 -2.49
CA LEU A 225 3.09 -18.39 -2.03
C LEU A 225 3.14 -18.89 -0.58
N LEU A 226 2.21 -18.46 0.27
CA LEU A 226 2.01 -19.02 1.62
C LEU A 226 1.73 -20.52 1.55
N ALA A 227 0.83 -20.96 0.67
CA ALA A 227 0.50 -22.38 0.51
C ALA A 227 1.73 -23.20 0.08
N GLN A 228 2.59 -22.63 -0.78
CA GLN A 228 3.86 -23.26 -1.15
C GLN A 228 4.83 -23.29 0.03
N LEU A 229 4.97 -22.20 0.80
CA LEU A 229 5.82 -22.15 2.00
C LEU A 229 5.41 -23.20 3.04
N GLN A 230 4.10 -23.43 3.20
CA GLN A 230 3.55 -24.41 4.13
C GLN A 230 3.67 -25.86 3.64
N ASP A 231 3.94 -26.08 2.35
CA ASP A 231 4.28 -27.40 1.83
C ASP A 231 5.78 -27.69 2.13
N PRO A 232 6.08 -28.65 3.02
CA PRO A 232 7.46 -28.96 3.41
C PRO A 232 8.32 -29.51 2.26
N THR A 233 7.70 -29.85 1.12
CA THR A 233 8.40 -30.36 -0.08
C THR A 233 8.68 -29.28 -1.12
N SER A 234 8.15 -28.07 -0.96
CA SER A 234 8.29 -26.98 -1.95
C SER A 234 9.71 -26.43 -2.06
N GLY A 235 10.49 -26.54 -0.99
CA GLY A 235 11.85 -26.01 -0.88
C GLY A 235 11.93 -24.51 -0.60
N TRP A 236 10.81 -23.82 -0.42
CA TRP A 236 10.79 -22.44 0.07
C TRP A 236 11.19 -22.40 1.54
N LYS A 237 11.97 -21.39 1.89
CA LYS A 237 12.37 -21.09 3.28
C LYS A 237 12.10 -19.63 3.57
N LEU A 238 11.58 -19.36 4.76
CA LEU A 238 11.35 -18.02 5.29
C LEU A 238 12.65 -17.45 5.87
N TYR A 239 12.91 -16.19 5.56
CA TYR A 239 14.00 -15.39 6.10
C TYR A 239 13.44 -14.10 6.68
N TRP A 240 14.12 -13.61 7.71
CA TRP A 240 13.83 -12.34 8.36
C TRP A 240 15.08 -11.46 8.33
N ASP A 241 14.92 -10.27 7.78
CA ASP A 241 15.96 -9.23 7.75
C ASP A 241 15.78 -8.29 8.94
N ASP A 242 16.69 -8.37 9.90
CA ASP A 242 16.65 -7.52 11.09
C ASP A 242 16.95 -6.05 10.79
N ASN A 243 17.72 -5.75 9.76
CA ASN A 243 18.02 -4.36 9.43
C ASN A 243 16.79 -3.69 8.81
N ALA A 244 16.09 -4.41 7.93
CA ALA A 244 14.90 -3.91 7.25
C ALA A 244 13.58 -4.12 8.01
N GLN A 245 13.62 -4.96 9.06
CA GLN A 245 12.45 -5.49 9.77
C GLN A 245 11.40 -6.04 8.77
N ALA A 246 11.88 -6.88 7.85
CA ALA A 246 11.12 -7.35 6.71
C ALA A 246 11.37 -8.83 6.43
N ALA A 247 10.38 -9.50 5.85
CA ALA A 247 10.45 -10.92 5.52
C ALA A 247 10.60 -11.16 4.01
N TYR A 248 11.18 -12.30 3.67
CA TYR A 248 11.24 -12.79 2.29
C TYR A 248 11.39 -14.30 2.28
N LEU A 249 11.09 -14.90 1.13
CA LEU A 249 11.25 -16.33 0.89
C LEU A 249 12.34 -16.58 -0.15
N TYR A 250 13.10 -17.64 0.08
CA TYR A 250 14.10 -18.13 -0.87
C TYR A 250 13.90 -19.63 -1.17
N ASN A 251 14.03 -19.99 -2.44
CA ASN A 251 14.03 -21.36 -2.92
C ASN A 251 15.37 -21.65 -3.61
N ALA A 252 16.29 -22.29 -2.90
CA ALA A 252 17.64 -22.57 -3.41
C ALA A 252 17.64 -23.53 -4.62
N GLN A 253 16.72 -24.49 -4.66
CA GLN A 253 16.65 -25.49 -5.73
C GLN A 253 16.26 -24.84 -7.07
N ASN A 254 15.35 -23.87 -7.01
CA ASN A 254 14.84 -23.17 -8.19
C ASN A 254 15.48 -21.79 -8.39
N GLN A 255 16.38 -21.37 -7.48
CA GLN A 255 17.03 -20.06 -7.46
C GLN A 255 16.03 -18.90 -7.52
N LEU A 256 15.01 -18.96 -6.65
CA LEU A 256 13.95 -17.96 -6.59
C LEU A 256 14.03 -17.18 -5.29
N PHE A 257 13.85 -15.86 -5.39
CA PHE A 257 13.66 -14.94 -4.27
C PHE A 257 12.27 -14.32 -4.39
N SER A 258 11.59 -14.11 -3.27
CA SER A 258 10.37 -13.30 -3.24
C SER A 258 10.26 -12.54 -1.92
N SER A 259 10.13 -11.21 -1.98
CA SER A 259 9.76 -10.40 -0.82
C SER A 259 8.41 -10.88 -0.27
N PHE A 260 8.20 -10.83 1.04
CA PHE A 260 7.03 -11.44 1.66
C PHE A 260 6.58 -10.65 2.90
N GLU A 261 5.28 -10.66 3.18
CA GLU A 261 4.73 -10.17 4.45
C GLU A 261 4.34 -11.34 5.34
N THR A 262 4.37 -11.15 6.65
CA THR A 262 3.93 -12.14 7.65
C THR A 262 2.94 -11.47 8.61
N PRO A 263 2.12 -12.25 9.35
CA PRO A 263 1.31 -11.68 10.43
C PRO A 263 2.15 -10.86 11.42
N THR A 264 3.39 -11.27 11.65
CA THR A 264 4.35 -10.59 12.52
C THR A 264 4.76 -9.23 11.97
N SER A 265 5.20 -9.15 10.71
CA SER A 265 5.58 -7.85 10.10
C SER A 265 4.38 -6.90 10.00
N ILE A 266 3.19 -7.42 9.68
CA ILE A 266 1.97 -6.61 9.65
C ILE A 266 1.58 -6.13 11.04
N ALA A 267 1.62 -6.98 12.06
CA ALA A 267 1.32 -6.55 13.43
C ALA A 267 2.32 -5.49 13.91
N GLN A 268 3.61 -5.62 13.57
CA GLN A 268 4.63 -4.64 13.90
C GLN A 268 4.34 -3.27 13.26
N LYS A 269 4.09 -3.25 11.93
CA LYS A 269 3.72 -2.03 11.20
C LYS A 269 2.41 -1.44 11.71
N SER A 270 1.44 -2.28 12.06
CA SER A 270 0.14 -1.90 12.61
C SER A 270 0.29 -1.20 13.95
N GLN A 271 1.01 -1.80 14.91
CA GLN A 271 1.26 -1.21 16.22
C GLN A 271 2.00 0.12 16.12
N TRP A 272 3.04 0.18 15.28
CA TRP A 272 3.79 1.43 15.08
C TRP A 272 2.94 2.54 14.46
N ALA A 273 2.12 2.22 13.47
CA ALA A 273 1.21 3.19 12.88
C ALA A 273 0.12 3.65 13.87
N GLU A 274 -0.33 2.79 14.78
CA GLU A 274 -1.25 3.17 15.87
C GLU A 274 -0.56 4.10 16.87
N ASP A 275 0.67 3.79 17.27
CA ASP A 275 1.46 4.59 18.20
C ASP A 275 1.77 6.00 17.63
N LEU A 276 1.89 6.12 16.30
CA LEU A 276 2.01 7.40 15.58
C LEU A 276 0.69 8.16 15.45
N GLY A 277 -0.44 7.55 15.79
CA GLY A 277 -1.77 8.12 15.61
C GLY A 277 -2.21 8.17 14.15
N LEU A 278 -1.73 7.25 13.31
CA LEU A 278 -2.19 7.16 11.91
C LEU A 278 -3.69 6.79 11.84
N GLY A 279 -4.32 7.04 10.71
CA GLY A 279 -5.76 6.82 10.50
C GLY A 279 -6.19 5.36 10.36
N GLY A 280 -5.24 4.43 10.15
CA GLY A 280 -5.50 2.99 10.01
C GLY A 280 -4.58 2.32 9.01
N MET A 281 -5.01 1.16 8.50
CA MET A 281 -4.30 0.40 7.47
C MET A 281 -5.17 0.09 6.25
N MET A 282 -4.54 0.01 5.08
CA MET A 282 -5.11 -0.37 3.79
C MET A 282 -4.34 -1.57 3.21
N PHE A 283 -5.02 -2.42 2.44
CA PHE A 283 -4.43 -3.63 1.86
C PHE A 283 -4.73 -3.75 0.37
N TRP A 284 -3.69 -4.00 -0.45
CA TRP A 284 -3.82 -4.24 -1.89
C TRP A 284 -3.38 -5.67 -2.27
N ASP A 285 -4.20 -6.53 -2.86
CA ASP A 285 -5.66 -6.48 -2.89
C ASP A 285 -6.27 -7.61 -2.06
N ILE A 286 -7.45 -7.36 -1.48
CA ILE A 286 -8.09 -8.22 -0.48
C ILE A 286 -8.31 -9.67 -0.94
N THR A 287 -8.35 -9.93 -2.26
CA THR A 287 -8.58 -11.28 -2.77
C THR A 287 -7.37 -12.19 -2.63
N ASN A 288 -6.21 -11.64 -2.29
CA ASN A 288 -4.94 -12.34 -2.23
C ASN A 288 -4.54 -12.78 -0.82
N ASP A 289 -5.28 -12.33 0.21
CA ASP A 289 -5.03 -12.71 1.60
C ASP A 289 -5.36 -14.18 1.88
N ALA A 290 -4.75 -14.74 2.93
CA ALA A 290 -5.16 -16.01 3.49
C ALA A 290 -6.54 -15.89 4.16
N THR A 291 -7.33 -16.96 4.14
CA THR A 291 -8.66 -16.97 4.78
C THR A 291 -8.78 -18.07 5.82
N GLY A 292 -9.37 -17.75 6.97
CA GLY A 292 -9.64 -18.72 8.03
C GLY A 292 -8.39 -19.29 8.73
N SER A 293 -7.24 -18.62 8.64
CA SER A 293 -5.99 -19.02 9.29
C SER A 293 -5.39 -17.85 10.09
N SER A 294 -4.46 -18.14 11.00
CA SER A 294 -3.64 -17.13 11.68
C SER A 294 -2.66 -16.41 10.76
N GLU A 295 -2.57 -16.84 9.50
CA GLU A 295 -1.71 -16.23 8.48
C GLU A 295 -2.40 -15.13 7.68
N SER A 296 -3.68 -14.84 7.93
CA SER A 296 -4.33 -13.69 7.30
C SER A 296 -3.66 -12.39 7.77
N LEU A 297 -3.11 -11.66 6.81
CA LEU A 297 -2.44 -10.38 7.03
C LEU A 297 -3.45 -9.31 7.44
N VAL A 298 -4.64 -9.30 6.83
CA VAL A 298 -5.72 -8.38 7.22
C VAL A 298 -6.19 -8.67 8.65
N ASN A 299 -6.32 -9.95 9.01
CA ASN A 299 -6.69 -10.33 10.36
C ASN A 299 -5.59 -9.98 11.38
N ALA A 300 -4.31 -10.10 11.02
CA ALA A 300 -3.22 -9.69 11.89
C ALA A 300 -3.30 -8.19 12.25
N ALA A 301 -3.52 -7.33 11.26
CA ALA A 301 -3.75 -5.91 11.51
C ALA A 301 -5.02 -5.64 12.33
N PHE A 302 -6.11 -6.38 12.08
CA PHE A 302 -7.33 -6.26 12.88
C PHE A 302 -7.10 -6.64 14.36
N LEU A 303 -6.39 -7.74 14.61
CA LEU A 303 -6.05 -8.17 15.97
C LEU A 303 -5.17 -7.13 16.67
N SER A 304 -4.17 -6.58 15.98
CA SER A 304 -3.28 -5.54 16.51
C SER A 304 -4.06 -4.25 16.78
N TRP A 305 -4.55 -3.60 15.72
CA TRP A 305 -5.12 -2.26 15.76
C TRP A 305 -6.48 -2.17 16.45
N VAL A 306 -7.37 -3.13 16.21
CA VAL A 306 -8.76 -3.02 16.67
C VAL A 306 -8.98 -3.72 18.00
N LEU A 307 -8.29 -4.85 18.23
CA LEU A 307 -8.40 -5.60 19.48
C LEU A 307 -7.28 -5.30 20.48
N GLY A 308 -6.26 -4.52 20.10
CA GLY A 308 -5.13 -4.19 20.96
C GLY A 308 -4.32 -5.42 21.35
N GLN A 309 -4.26 -6.43 20.49
CA GLN A 309 -3.53 -7.65 20.79
C GLN A 309 -2.03 -7.42 20.58
N GLU A 310 -1.25 -7.72 21.61
CA GLU A 310 0.21 -7.57 21.58
C GLU A 310 0.87 -8.33 20.42
N LEU A 311 1.87 -7.69 19.80
CA LEU A 311 2.68 -8.25 18.72
C LEU A 311 3.16 -9.67 19.02
N GLU A 312 3.72 -9.91 20.21
CA GLU A 312 4.22 -11.23 20.62
C GLU A 312 3.13 -12.30 20.64
N THR A 313 1.88 -11.93 20.94
CA THR A 313 0.75 -12.86 20.90
C THR A 313 0.36 -13.18 19.46
N ILE A 314 0.37 -12.20 18.56
CA ILE A 314 0.11 -12.43 17.13
C ILE A 314 1.21 -13.30 16.53
N ARG A 315 2.49 -12.98 16.80
CA ARG A 315 3.66 -13.76 16.38
C ARG A 315 3.57 -15.21 16.87
N ALA A 316 3.25 -15.43 18.15
CA ALA A 316 3.15 -16.77 18.74
C ALA A 316 2.00 -17.62 18.15
N ASN A 317 0.97 -17.00 17.56
CA ASN A 317 -0.15 -17.68 16.92
C ASN A 317 0.12 -18.05 15.45
N SER A 318 1.13 -17.45 14.82
CA SER A 318 1.54 -17.82 13.47
C SER A 318 2.22 -19.19 13.47
N THR A 319 1.94 -19.96 12.44
CA THR A 319 2.60 -21.23 12.13
C THR A 319 3.91 -21.04 11.36
N LEU A 320 4.13 -19.83 10.82
CA LEU A 320 5.36 -19.45 10.15
C LEU A 320 6.46 -19.28 11.22
N THR A 321 7.24 -20.34 11.40
CA THR A 321 8.29 -20.43 12.42
C THR A 321 9.58 -20.96 11.79
N GLY A 322 10.70 -20.77 12.48
CA GLY A 322 12.01 -21.24 11.99
C GLY A 322 12.58 -20.39 10.86
N GLU A 323 12.22 -19.10 10.82
CA GLU A 323 12.82 -18.11 9.95
C GLU A 323 14.34 -18.04 10.12
N GLN A 324 15.04 -17.92 9.00
CA GLN A 324 16.49 -17.67 9.00
C GLN A 324 16.73 -16.18 9.21
N ILE A 325 17.37 -15.83 10.32
CA ILE A 325 17.69 -14.45 10.65
C ILE A 325 18.92 -13.99 9.87
N ILE A 326 18.82 -12.83 9.24
CA ILE A 326 19.95 -12.12 8.63
C ILE A 326 20.14 -10.77 9.31
N GLY A 327 21.38 -10.30 9.39
CA GLY A 327 21.70 -8.96 9.90
C GLY A 327 21.69 -8.77 11.42
N GLY A 328 21.08 -9.67 12.21
CA GLY A 328 20.98 -9.49 13.67
C GLY A 328 20.62 -10.76 14.47
N ASP A 329 19.77 -10.61 15.49
CA ASP A 329 19.35 -11.63 16.45
C ASP A 329 17.84 -12.02 16.39
N GLY A 330 17.08 -11.48 15.43
CA GLY A 330 15.67 -11.76 15.21
C GLY A 330 14.73 -11.02 16.15
N VAL A 331 15.26 -10.07 16.92
CA VAL A 331 14.47 -9.23 17.83
C VAL A 331 13.81 -8.12 17.03
N ILE A 332 12.48 -8.07 17.15
CA ILE A 332 11.69 -7.02 16.54
C ILE A 332 11.97 -5.72 17.28
N THR A 333 12.60 -4.78 16.58
CA THR A 333 13.02 -3.51 17.17
C THR A 333 11.85 -2.51 17.18
N VAL A 334 11.74 -1.75 18.27
CA VAL A 334 10.81 -0.63 18.35
C VAL A 334 11.36 0.48 17.47
N ILE A 335 10.67 0.76 16.37
CA ILE A 335 10.99 1.89 15.50
C ILE A 335 10.51 3.18 16.17
N PRO A 336 11.31 4.26 16.18
CA PRO A 336 10.92 5.51 16.82
C PRO A 336 9.58 6.05 16.31
N THR A 337 8.85 6.69 17.22
CA THR A 337 7.57 7.38 16.93
C THR A 337 7.73 8.90 16.84
N GLU A 338 8.97 9.39 16.95
CA GLU A 338 9.30 10.80 16.70
C GLU A 338 9.70 10.97 15.23
N ALA A 339 9.07 11.93 14.54
CA ALA A 339 9.45 12.28 13.18
C ALA A 339 10.93 12.68 13.15
N THR A 340 11.78 11.83 12.59
CA THR A 340 13.19 12.15 12.38
C THR A 340 13.29 13.11 11.20
N SER A 341 14.12 14.14 11.34
CA SER A 341 14.41 15.04 10.22
C SER A 341 15.15 14.25 9.13
N ILE A 342 14.44 13.88 8.07
CA ILE A 342 15.05 13.18 6.95
C ILE A 342 15.70 14.23 6.04
N ASN A 343 17.03 14.23 5.97
CA ASN A 343 17.77 14.92 4.91
C ASN A 343 17.92 13.93 3.76
N LEU A 344 16.98 13.96 2.81
CA LEU A 344 17.12 13.28 1.52
C LEU A 344 17.95 14.12 0.54
#